data_AF-A0A2G9PRN5-F1
#
_entry.id   AF-A0A2G9PRN5-F1
#
_cell.length_a   1.000
_cell.length_b   1.000
_cell.length_c   1.000
_cell.angle_alpha   90.00
_cell.angle_beta   90.00
_cell.angle_gamma   90.00
#
_symmetry.space_group_name_H-M   'P 1'
#
loop_
_entity.id
_entity.type
_entity.pdbx_description
1 polymer ?
#
loop_
_entity_poly.entity_id
_entity_poly.type
_entity_poly.pdbx_seq_one_letter_code
_entity_poly.pdbx_strand_id
1 'polypeptide(L)'
;MAIEWWRSWHGAPTDNKWLLIGRRAGVAPGMVSAIVWALLDYASQNNARGNVAGFDVETYAEFSGFTETDVVAIIEALHDKHI
;
A
#
# COMPACT_ATOMS: atom_id res chain seq x y z
N MET A 1 8.70 10.07 -24.10
CA MET A 1 7.86 9.77 -22.93
C MET A 1 8.34 10.63 -21.78
N ALA A 2 7.47 11.41 -21.15
CA ALA A 2 7.82 12.17 -19.96
C ALA A 2 7.72 11.23 -18.74
N ILE A 3 8.66 11.32 -17.80
CA ILE A 3 8.55 10.63 -16.52
C ILE A 3 7.56 11.43 -15.67
N GLU A 4 6.44 10.82 -15.31
CA GLU A 4 5.49 11.39 -14.36
C GLU A 4 5.88 10.98 -12.94
N TRP A 5 6.34 11.95 -12.15
CA TRP A 5 6.75 11.72 -10.77
C TRP A 5 5.59 11.96 -9.82
N TRP A 6 5.26 10.96 -9.00
CA TRP A 6 4.43 11.16 -7.82
C TRP A 6 5.31 11.55 -6.61
N ARG A 7 4.83 12.53 -5.83
CA ARG A 7 5.52 13.03 -4.62
C ARG A 7 4.93 12.38 -3.37
N SER A 8 5.80 11.88 -2.50
CA SER A 8 5.47 11.45 -1.14
C SER A 8 5.86 12.49 -0.08
N TRP A 9 5.52 12.25 1.19
CA TRP A 9 5.85 13.13 2.33
C TRP A 9 7.09 12.63 3.11
N HIS A 10 7.67 13.49 3.95
CA HIS A 10 8.83 13.13 4.78
C HIS A 10 8.48 12.14 5.89
N GLY A 11 9.34 11.15 6.12
CA GLY A 11 9.16 10.12 7.14
C GLY A 11 8.12 9.06 6.78
N ALA A 12 7.52 9.17 5.61
CA ALA A 12 6.43 8.32 5.17
C ALA A 12 6.77 6.81 5.13
N PRO A 13 7.96 6.36 4.67
CA PRO A 13 8.30 4.93 4.65
C PRO A 13 8.45 4.29 6.03
N THR A 14 8.63 5.11 7.07
CA THR A 14 8.86 4.67 8.46
C THR A 14 7.83 5.27 9.41
N ASP A 15 6.66 5.65 8.90
CA ASP A 15 5.58 6.21 9.70
C ASP A 15 5.13 5.20 10.76
N ASN A 16 5.06 5.62 12.02
CA ASN A 16 4.72 4.74 13.14
C ASN A 16 3.33 4.11 12.99
N LYS A 17 2.44 4.66 12.17
CA LYS A 17 1.14 4.04 11.88
C LYS A 17 1.28 2.65 11.25
N TRP A 18 2.36 2.38 10.51
CA TRP A 18 2.64 1.06 9.94
C TRP A 18 2.85 -0.02 11.01
N LEU A 19 3.33 0.35 12.20
CA LEU A 19 3.46 -0.57 13.32
C LEU A 19 2.09 -1.12 13.77
N LEU A 20 1.08 -0.25 13.82
CA LEU A 20 -0.27 -0.62 14.24
C LEU A 20 -0.98 -1.46 13.17
N ILE A 21 -0.81 -1.10 11.90
CA ILE A 21 -1.36 -1.86 10.77
C ILE A 21 -0.71 -3.25 10.69
N GLY A 22 0.62 -3.31 10.76
CA GLY A 22 1.36 -4.57 10.73
C GLY A 22 0.93 -5.50 11.87
N ARG A 23 0.75 -4.96 13.09
CA ARG A 23 0.23 -5.75 14.21
C ARG A 23 -1.18 -6.29 13.98
N ARG A 24 -2.07 -5.55 13.30
CA ARG A 24 -3.45 -6.00 13.01
C ARG A 24 -3.48 -7.06 11.91
N ALA A 25 -2.69 -6.86 10.86
CA ALA A 25 -2.59 -7.78 9.73
C ALA A 25 -1.71 -9.01 10.03
N GLY A 26 -0.95 -9.02 11.13
CA GLY A 26 -0.08 -10.15 11.51
C GLY A 26 1.24 -10.20 10.75
N VAL A 27 1.70 -9.06 10.23
CA VAL A 27 2.79 -8.93 9.26
C VAL A 27 3.84 -7.92 9.71
N ALA A 28 5.02 -7.94 9.08
CA ALA A 28 6.08 -6.98 9.36
C ALA A 28 5.69 -5.56 8.87
N PRO A 29 5.99 -4.49 9.63
CA PRO A 29 5.68 -3.10 9.21
C PRO A 29 6.29 -2.68 7.87
N GLY A 30 7.42 -3.29 7.48
CA GLY A 30 8.04 -3.06 6.17
C GLY A 30 7.15 -3.50 5.00
N MET A 31 6.38 -4.59 5.17
CA MET A 31 5.41 -5.05 4.18
C MET A 31 4.29 -4.02 3.99
N VAL A 32 3.82 -3.44 5.10
CA VAL A 32 2.83 -2.36 5.07
C VAL A 32 3.34 -1.17 4.27
N SER A 33 4.56 -0.70 4.54
CA SER A 33 5.14 0.41 3.77
C SER A 33 5.27 0.11 2.28
N ALA A 34 5.64 -1.12 1.91
CA ALA A 34 5.77 -1.52 0.51
C ALA A 34 4.41 -1.48 -0.21
N ILE A 35 3.37 -2.07 0.40
CA ILE A 35 2.01 -2.11 -0.16
C ILE A 35 1.41 -0.71 -0.25
N VAL A 36 1.59 0.12 0.78
CA VAL A 36 1.11 1.51 0.75
C VAL A 36 1.71 2.29 -0.43
N TRP A 37 3.00 2.10 -0.75
CA TRP A 37 3.60 2.79 -1.89
C TRP A 37 3.04 2.30 -3.21
N ALA A 38 2.80 1.01 -3.35
CA ALA A 38 2.17 0.45 -4.54
C ALA A 38 0.75 1.00 -4.74
N LEU A 39 -0.03 1.10 -3.65
CA LEU A 39 -1.37 1.70 -3.68
C LEU A 39 -1.33 3.19 -4.03
N LEU A 40 -0.40 3.96 -3.44
CA LEU A 40 -0.26 5.39 -3.70
C LEU A 40 0.18 5.66 -5.15
N ASP A 41 1.10 4.86 -5.67
CA ASP A 41 1.54 4.92 -7.06
C ASP A 41 0.38 4.64 -8.02
N TYR A 42 -0.34 3.54 -7.81
CA TYR A 42 -1.53 3.15 -8.58
C TYR A 42 -2.61 4.25 -8.52
N ALA A 43 -2.94 4.71 -7.32
CA ALA A 43 -3.97 5.72 -7.11
C ALA A 43 -3.59 7.09 -7.69
N SER A 44 -2.29 7.38 -7.81
CA SER A 44 -1.81 8.64 -8.39
C SER A 44 -2.07 8.75 -9.89
N GLN A 45 -2.18 7.60 -10.57
CA GLN A 45 -2.37 7.47 -12.02
C GLN A 45 -3.85 7.32 -12.42
N ASN A 46 -4.74 7.09 -11.44
CA ASN A 46 -6.16 6.84 -11.69
C ASN A 46 -6.98 8.13 -11.85
N ASN A 47 -8.11 8.00 -12.56
CA ASN A 47 -9.15 9.00 -12.66
C ASN A 47 -10.47 8.43 -12.11
N ALA A 48 -11.02 8.90 -10.99
CA ALA A 48 -10.57 10.00 -10.14
C ALA A 48 -9.29 9.68 -9.34
N ARG A 49 -8.43 10.70 -9.15
CA ARG A 49 -7.17 10.58 -8.43
C ARG A 49 -7.39 10.17 -6.97
N GLY A 50 -6.56 9.24 -6.48
CA GLY A 50 -6.69 8.69 -5.12
C GLY A 50 -7.54 7.41 -5.05
N ASN A 51 -8.15 6.99 -6.16
CA ASN A 51 -8.91 5.75 -6.22
C ASN A 51 -7.98 4.53 -6.29
N VAL A 52 -8.17 3.57 -5.39
CA VAL A 52 -7.45 2.29 -5.33
C VAL A 52 -8.30 1.10 -5.80
N ALA A 53 -9.55 1.33 -6.21
CA ALA A 53 -10.41 0.26 -6.70
C ALA A 53 -9.80 -0.41 -7.94
N GLY A 54 -9.75 -1.74 -7.94
CA GLY A 54 -9.15 -2.52 -9.01
C GLY A 54 -7.62 -2.68 -8.91
N PHE A 55 -7.01 -2.31 -7.78
CA PHE A 55 -5.61 -2.68 -7.51
C PHE A 55 -5.45 -4.21 -7.59
N ASP A 56 -4.54 -4.67 -8.44
CA ASP A 56 -4.30 -6.08 -8.69
C ASP A 56 -3.44 -6.70 -7.59
N VAL A 57 -4.12 -7.28 -6.60
CA VAL A 57 -3.49 -7.92 -5.45
C VAL A 57 -2.68 -9.15 -5.85
N GLU A 58 -3.18 -9.96 -6.77
CA GLU A 58 -2.54 -11.19 -7.22
C GLU A 58 -1.19 -10.88 -7.88
N THR A 59 -1.20 -9.97 -8.86
CA THR A 59 0.03 -9.56 -9.55
C THR A 59 1.03 -8.90 -8.59
N TYR A 60 0.56 -8.08 -7.64
CA TYR A 60 1.46 -7.46 -6.67
C TYR A 60 2.04 -8.46 -5.66
N ALA A 61 1.25 -9.45 -5.23
CA ALA A 61 1.72 -10.52 -4.35
C ALA A 61 2.86 -11.30 -5.01
N GLU A 62 2.69 -11.70 -6.27
CA GLU A 62 3.74 -12.38 -7.05
C GLU A 62 5.01 -11.52 -7.19
N PHE A 63 4.87 -10.22 -7.51
CA PHE A 63 6.01 -9.30 -7.61
C PHE A 63 6.77 -9.12 -6.29
N SER A 64 6.03 -8.95 -5.19
CA SER A 64 6.61 -8.63 -3.88
C SER A 64 7.13 -9.85 -3.12
N GLY A 65 6.72 -11.05 -3.52
CA GLY A 65 6.98 -12.29 -2.79
C GLY A 65 6.16 -12.42 -1.50
N PHE A 66 5.11 -11.61 -1.34
CA PHE A 66 4.16 -11.70 -0.23
C PHE A 66 2.99 -12.61 -0.61
N THR A 67 2.24 -13.11 0.37
CA THR A 67 1.00 -13.84 0.05
C THR A 67 -0.13 -12.87 -0.27
N GLU A 68 -1.07 -13.25 -1.13
CA GLU A 68 -2.28 -12.45 -1.35
C GLU A 68 -3.04 -12.19 -0.03
N THR A 69 -3.05 -13.17 0.88
CA THR A 69 -3.66 -13.03 2.21
C THR A 69 -3.01 -11.90 3.02
N ASP A 70 -1.67 -11.79 2.99
CA ASP A 70 -0.96 -10.69 3.67
C ASP A 70 -1.31 -9.33 3.07
N VAL A 71 -1.36 -9.25 1.73
CA VAL A 71 -1.69 -8.01 1.01
C VAL A 71 -3.12 -7.57 1.31
N VAL A 72 -4.09 -8.48 1.23
CA VAL A 72 -5.50 -8.22 1.57
C VAL A 72 -5.64 -7.79 3.02
N ALA A 73 -5.01 -8.51 3.97
CA ALA A 73 -5.11 -8.17 5.39
C ALA A 73 -4.56 -6.77 5.70
N ILE A 74 -3.51 -6.35 5.01
CA ILE A 74 -2.98 -4.98 5.12
C ILE A 74 -3.97 -3.95 4.56
N ILE A 75 -4.53 -4.18 3.37
CA ILE A 75 -5.49 -3.26 2.73
C ILE A 75 -6.74 -3.09 3.61
N GLU A 76 -7.28 -4.18 4.14
CA GLU A 76 -8.41 -4.16 5.07
C GLU A 76 -8.08 -3.39 6.35
N ALA A 77 -6.90 -3.62 6.94
CA ALA A 77 -6.48 -2.91 8.14
C ALA A 77 -6.29 -1.41 7.92
N LEU A 78 -5.84 -0.98 6.73
CA LEU A 78 -5.75 0.44 6.35
C LEU A 78 -7.15 1.06 6.25
N HIS A 79 -8.06 0.39 5.54
CA HIS A 79 -9.45 0.83 5.38
C HIS A 79 -10.16 1.01 6.72
N ASP A 80 -10.04 0.04 7.64
CA ASP A 80 -10.61 0.11 8.99
C ASP A 80 -10.10 1.30 9.82
N LYS A 81 -8.85 1.72 9.57
CA LYS A 81 -8.22 2.85 10.25
C LYS A 81 -8.44 4.17 9.54
N HIS A 82 -9.15 4.18 8.41
CA HIS A 82 -9.37 5.35 7.57
C HIS A 82 -8.04 6.02 7.17
N ILE A 83 -7.04 5.19 6.84
CA ILE A 83 -5.70 5.59 6.40
C ILE A 83 -5.61 5.42 4.88
#